data_AF-A0A7J4VQZ2-F1
#
_entry.id   AF-A0A7J4VQZ2-F1
#
_cell.length_a   1.000
_cell.length_b   1.000
_cell.length_c   1.000
_cell.angle_alpha   90.00
_cell.angle_beta   90.00
_cell.angle_gamma   90.00
#
_symmetry.space_group_name_H-M   'P 1'
#
loop_
_entity.id
_entity.type
_entity.pdbx_description
1 polymer ?
#
loop_
_entity_poly.entity_id
_entity_poly.type
_entity_poly.pdbx_seq_one_letter_code
_entity_poly.pdbx_strand_id
1 'polypeptide(L)'
;MKINILDDNWPWHQNPNPTSGAYRDGWAIVVHDSRTGGQKAYADMVFPTMDGANMTAARIAPGASDILPAREIWHRTKFKRSFRTHRTVIIREAAVA
;
A
#
# COMPACT_ATOMS: atom_id res chain seq x y z
N MET A 1 -23.84 14.30 -0.69
CA MET A 1 -22.52 14.82 -1.12
C MET A 1 -21.70 13.64 -1.59
N LYS A 2 -21.65 13.39 -2.91
CA LYS A 2 -20.82 12.33 -3.48
C LYS A 2 -19.38 12.84 -3.49
N ILE A 3 -18.50 12.12 -2.79
CA ILE A 3 -17.07 12.38 -2.87
C ILE A 3 -16.64 11.82 -4.23
N ASN A 4 -16.43 12.72 -5.20
CA ASN A 4 -15.73 12.38 -6.43
C ASN A 4 -14.27 12.14 -6.05
N ILE A 5 -13.96 10.89 -5.72
CA ILE A 5 -12.58 10.41 -5.68
C ILE A 5 -12.16 10.42 -7.15
N LEU A 6 -11.10 11.17 -7.45
CA LEU A 6 -10.45 11.26 -8.75
C LEU A 6 -10.40 9.88 -9.41
N ASP A 7 -10.61 9.82 -10.72
CA ASP A 7 -10.59 8.62 -11.58
C ASP A 7 -9.20 7.95 -11.63
N ASP A 8 -8.63 7.61 -10.49
CA ASP A 8 -7.65 6.55 -10.40
C ASP A 8 -8.47 5.26 -10.52
N ASN A 9 -8.31 4.53 -11.62
CA ASN A 9 -8.98 3.26 -11.90
C ASN A 9 -8.51 2.12 -10.96
N TRP A 10 -8.25 2.47 -9.70
CA TRP A 10 -7.67 1.68 -8.63
C TRP A 10 -8.67 1.59 -7.47
N PRO A 11 -9.69 0.73 -7.60
CA PRO A 11 -10.81 0.70 -6.69
C PRO A 11 -10.42 0.14 -5.31
N TRP A 12 -11.10 0.64 -4.28
CA TRP A 12 -11.13 -0.01 -2.98
C TRP A 12 -12.10 -1.19 -3.01
N HIS A 13 -11.64 -2.34 -2.53
CA HIS A 13 -12.43 -3.53 -2.29
C HIS A 13 -12.90 -3.57 -0.84
N GLN A 14 -14.13 -4.02 -0.63
CA GLN A 14 -14.64 -4.23 0.73
C GLN A 14 -14.10 -5.56 1.26
N ASN A 15 -13.52 -5.58 2.47
CA ASN A 15 -13.13 -6.84 3.09
C ASN A 15 -14.40 -7.63 3.46
N PRO A 16 -14.50 -8.94 3.12
CA PRO A 16 -15.63 -9.77 3.51
C PRO A 16 -15.83 -9.84 5.02
N ASN A 17 -14.78 -9.59 5.82
CA ASN A 17 -14.93 -9.39 7.26
C ASN A 17 -15.27 -7.92 7.55
N PRO A 18 -16.47 -7.61 8.10
CA PRO A 18 -16.91 -6.23 8.35
C PRO A 18 -16.08 -5.48 9.39
N THR A 19 -15.24 -6.17 10.16
CA THR A 19 -14.29 -5.55 11.11
C THR A 19 -12.94 -5.20 10.48
N SER A 20 -12.67 -5.68 9.27
CA SER A 20 -11.35 -5.59 8.63
C SER A 20 -11.18 -4.46 7.62
N GLY A 21 -12.21 -3.62 7.43
CA GLY A 21 -12.10 -2.39 6.65
C GLY A 21 -12.18 -2.59 5.12
N ALA A 22 -11.76 -1.58 4.36
CA ALA A 22 -11.60 -1.68 2.91
C ALA A 22 -10.12 -1.95 2.56
N TYR A 23 -9.84 -2.61 1.45
CA TYR A 23 -8.46 -2.86 1.01
C TYR A 23 -8.29 -2.57 -0.48
N ARG A 24 -7.06 -2.38 -0.93
CA ARG A 24 -6.70 -2.34 -2.34
C ARG A 24 -5.32 -2.95 -2.55
N ASP A 25 -5.14 -3.57 -3.71
CA ASP A 25 -3.89 -4.24 -4.07
C ASP A 25 -3.07 -3.37 -5.00
N GLY A 26 -1.76 -3.37 -4.82
CA GLY A 26 -0.84 -2.56 -5.61
C GLY A 26 0.60 -2.99 -5.40
N TRP A 27 1.50 -2.02 -5.46
CA TRP A 27 2.94 -2.25 -5.45
C TRP A 27 3.63 -1.36 -4.44
N ALA A 28 4.64 -1.87 -3.75
CA ALA A 28 5.47 -1.11 -2.82
C ALA A 28 6.92 -1.14 -3.28
N ILE A 29 7.63 -0.03 -3.05
CA ILE A 29 9.07 0.06 -3.25
C ILE A 29 9.73 -0.41 -1.95
N VAL A 30 10.60 -1.40 -2.06
CA VAL A 30 11.40 -1.93 -0.95
C VAL A 30 12.87 -1.66 -1.24
N VAL A 31 13.52 -0.92 -0.36
CA VAL A 31 14.94 -0.61 -0.47
C VAL A 31 15.73 -1.51 0.47
N HIS A 32 16.78 -2.12 -0.07
CA HIS A 32 17.70 -2.93 0.72
C HIS A 32 18.80 -2.04 1.28
N ASP A 33 18.91 -2.00 2.59
CA ASP A 33 20.01 -1.30 3.26
C ASP A 33 21.24 -2.22 3.27
N SER A 34 22.15 -1.99 2.33
CA SER A 34 23.37 -2.79 2.17
C SER A 34 24.29 -2.74 3.39
N ARG A 35 24.16 -1.73 4.27
CA ARG A 35 25.00 -1.58 5.47
C ARG A 35 24.46 -2.40 6.64
N THR A 36 23.15 -2.51 6.77
CA THR A 36 22.51 -3.20 7.90
C THR A 36 21.94 -4.57 7.53
N GLY A 37 21.87 -4.90 6.24
CA GLY A 37 21.15 -6.08 5.73
C GLY A 37 19.63 -5.99 5.90
N GLY A 38 19.13 -4.85 6.38
CA GLY A 38 17.71 -4.61 6.62
C GLY A 38 16.94 -4.28 5.34
N GLN A 39 15.65 -4.56 5.34
CA GLN A 39 14.72 -4.14 4.29
C GLN A 39 13.86 -3.00 4.82
N LYS A 40 13.76 -1.92 4.04
CA LYS A 40 12.88 -0.79 4.35
C LYS A 40 11.91 -0.60 3.22
N ALA A 41 10.63 -0.71 3.51
CA ALA A 41 9.61 -0.27 2.58
C ALA A 41 9.52 1.25 2.59
N TYR A 42 9.21 1.83 1.43
CA TYR A 42 8.75 3.20 1.38
C TYR A 42 7.34 3.28 1.97
N ALA A 43 7.30 3.33 3.31
CA ALA A 43 6.21 2.83 4.15
C ALA A 43 4.85 3.50 3.96
N ASP A 44 4.82 4.69 3.34
CA ASP A 44 3.60 5.46 3.18
C ASP A 44 2.96 5.41 1.79
N MET A 45 3.58 4.71 0.83
CA MET A 45 3.14 4.73 -0.56
C MET A 45 2.92 3.34 -1.11
N VAL A 46 1.69 3.08 -1.53
CA VAL A 46 1.34 1.95 -2.39
C VAL A 46 0.99 2.53 -3.76
N PHE A 47 1.53 1.92 -4.80
CA PHE A 47 1.36 2.35 -6.18
C PHE A 47 0.28 1.48 -6.85
N PRO A 48 -0.63 2.08 -7.65
CA PRO A 48 -1.63 1.33 -8.40
C PRO A 48 -1.00 0.34 -9.40
N THR A 49 0.13 0.72 -9.99
CA THR A 49 0.80 -0.05 -11.05
C THR A 49 2.27 -0.28 -10.73
N MET A 50 2.81 -1.39 -11.23
CA MET A 50 4.23 -1.72 -11.12
C MET A 50 5.10 -0.67 -11.81
N ASP A 51 4.67 -0.17 -12.97
CA ASP A 51 5.39 0.87 -13.73
C ASP A 51 5.47 2.19 -12.96
N GLY A 52 4.39 2.60 -12.29
CA GLY A 52 4.38 3.78 -11.43
C GLY A 52 5.37 3.66 -10.26
N ALA A 53 5.44 2.46 -9.67
CA ALA A 53 6.42 2.16 -8.63
C ALA A 53 7.85 2.19 -9.17
N ASN A 54 8.11 1.57 -10.32
CA ASN A 54 9.42 1.54 -10.99
C ASN A 54 9.91 2.95 -11.35
N MET A 55 9.06 3.80 -11.94
CA MET A 55 9.42 5.18 -12.29
C MET A 55 9.80 5.99 -11.05
N THR A 56 9.06 5.81 -9.97
CA THR A 56 9.35 6.48 -8.70
C THR A 56 10.64 5.95 -8.08
N ALA A 57 10.81 4.63 -8.06
CA ALA A 57 12.00 3.95 -7.55
C ALA A 57 13.27 4.38 -8.29
N ALA A 58 13.22 4.48 -9.62
CA ALA A 58 14.33 4.96 -10.45
C ALA A 58 14.77 6.39 -10.12
N ARG A 59 13.87 7.23 -9.56
CA ARG A 59 14.20 8.60 -9.14
C ARG A 59 14.72 8.68 -7.72
N ILE A 60 14.23 7.84 -6.81
CA ILE A 60 14.50 7.93 -5.37
C ILE A 60 15.66 7.02 -4.95
N ALA A 61 15.77 5.82 -5.52
CA ALA A 61 16.77 4.81 -5.17
C ALA A 61 17.19 3.99 -6.40
N PRO A 62 17.97 4.58 -7.34
CA PRO A 62 18.41 3.91 -8.55
C PRO A 62 19.24 2.65 -8.21
N GLY A 63 18.79 1.48 -8.65
CA GLY A 63 19.56 0.22 -8.58
C GLY A 63 19.60 -0.48 -7.21
N ALA A 64 18.95 0.05 -6.17
CA ALA A 64 18.94 -0.53 -4.82
C ALA A 64 17.54 -0.87 -4.29
N SER A 65 16.54 -0.91 -5.19
CA SER A 65 15.14 -1.07 -4.87
C SER A 65 14.51 -2.25 -5.60
N ASP A 66 13.71 -3.01 -4.86
CA ASP A 66 12.82 -4.04 -5.36
C ASP A 66 11.39 -3.50 -5.39
N ILE A 67 10.62 -3.91 -6.39
CA ILE A 67 9.19 -3.64 -6.47
C ILE A 67 8.44 -4.91 -6.10
N LEU A 68 7.73 -4.87 -4.96
CA LEU A 68 7.01 -6.03 -4.43
C LEU A 68 5.51 -5.77 -4.42
N PRO A 69 4.68 -6.81 -4.62
CA PRO A 69 3.25 -6.68 -4.42
C PRO A 69 2.93 -6.30 -2.97
N ALA A 70 1.92 -5.44 -2.83
CA ALA A 70 1.47 -4.95 -1.55
C ALA A 70 -0.05 -4.82 -1.49
N ARG A 71 -0.61 -4.99 -0.30
CA ARG A 71 -2.01 -4.74 0.01
C ARG A 71 -2.11 -3.59 1.01
N GLU A 72 -2.85 -2.55 0.64
CA GLU A 72 -3.19 -1.44 1.51
C GLU A 72 -4.56 -1.69 2.13
N ILE A 73 -4.63 -1.69 3.46
CA ILE A 73 -5.86 -1.92 4.21
C ILE A 73 -6.20 -0.65 4.99
N TRP A 74 -7.40 -0.14 4.77
CA TRP A 74 -7.98 0.97 5.50
C TRP A 74 -8.89 0.46 6.60
N HIS A 75 -8.43 0.55 7.83
CA HIS A 75 -9.21 0.16 9.00
C HIS A 75 -10.06 1.33 9.49
N ARG A 76 -11.33 1.04 9.80
CA ARG A 76 -12.22 1.97 10.49
C ARG A 76 -12.53 1.43 11.86
N THR A 77 -11.71 1.76 12.85
CA THR A 77 -11.88 1.27 14.21
C THR A 77 -12.58 2.32 15.06
N LYS A 78 -13.64 1.92 15.76
CA LYS A 78 -14.32 2.76 16.75
C LYS A 78 -13.54 2.67 18.05
N PHE A 79 -12.90 3.76 18.48
CA PHE A 79 -12.23 3.82 19.78
C PHE A 79 -13.02 4.71 20.73
N LYS A 80 -13.69 4.09 21.71
CA LYS A 80 -14.57 4.77 22.68
C LYS A 80 -15.63 5.63 21.98
N ARG A 81 -15.41 6.95 21.88
CA ARG A 81 -16.33 7.95 21.30
C ARG A 81 -15.84 8.55 19.97
N SER A 82 -14.70 8.11 19.42
CA SER A 82 -14.18 8.61 18.14
C SER A 82 -13.95 7.49 17.13
N PHE A 83 -14.08 7.83 15.85
CA PHE A 83 -13.58 6.99 14.77
C PHE A 83 -12.08 7.26 14.61
N ARG A 84 -11.26 6.23 14.77
CA ARG A 84 -9.85 6.28 14.37
C ARG A 84 -9.71 5.52 13.06
N THR A 85 -9.19 6.21 12.06
CA THR A 85 -8.75 5.61 10.81
C THR A 85 -7.27 5.30 10.94
N HIS A 86 -6.89 4.05 10.69
CA HIS A 86 -5.49 3.70 10.53
C HIS A 86 -5.34 2.84 9.28
N ARG A 87 -4.16 2.93 8.68
CA ARG A 87 -3.78 2.21 7.48
C ARG A 87 -2.74 1.15 7.82
N THR A 88 -2.89 -0.03 7.24
CA THR A 88 -1.90 -1.09 7.30
C THR A 88 -1.47 -1.42 5.87
N VAL A 89 -0.16 -1.55 5.63
CA VAL A 89 0.38 -1.99 4.34
C VAL A 89 1.08 -3.33 4.56
N ILE A 90 0.62 -4.36 3.85
CA ILE A 90 1.19 -5.71 3.91
C ILE A 90 1.99 -5.91 2.63
N ILE A 91 3.27 -6.24 2.75
CA ILE A 91 4.19 -6.44 1.63
C ILE A 91 4.49 -7.93 1.54
N ARG A 92 4.48 -8.49 0.31
CA ARG A 92 4.59 -9.94 -0.01
C ARG A 92 3.31 -10.75 0.12
N GLU A 93 2.15 -10.13 0.27
CA GLU A 93 0.86 -10.80 0.15
C GLU A 93 0.12 -10.28 -1.09
N ALA A 94 0.56 -10.72 -2.28
CA ALA A 94 -0.38 -10.86 -3.39
C ALA A 94 -0.26 -12.28 -3.90
N ALA A 95 -1.13 -13.15 -3.39
CA ALA A 95 -1.54 -14.29 -4.18
C ALA A 95 -2.26 -13.72 -5.40
N VAL A 96 -1.55 -13.62 -6.51
CA VAL A 96 -2.15 -13.38 -7.82
C VAL A 96 -2.91 -14.68 -8.14
N ALA A 97 -4.23 -14.63 -8.02
CA ALA A 97 -5.14 -15.66 -8.52
C ALA A 97 -5.51 -15.34 -9.98
#